data_AF-K2HQ22-F1
#
_entry.id   AF-K2HQ22-F1
#
_cell.length_a   1.000
_cell.length_b   1.000
_cell.length_c   1.000
_cell.angle_alpha   90.00
_cell.angle_beta   90.00
_cell.angle_gamma   90.00
#
_symmetry.space_group_name_H-M   'P 1'
#
loop_
_entity.id
_entity.type
_entity.pdbx_description
1 polymer ?
#
loop_
_entity_poly.entity_id
_entity_poly.type
_entity_poly.pdbx_seq_one_letter_code
_entity_poly.pdbx_strand_id
1 'polypeptide(L)'
;MAQQEFDLSDIEDLLSDEGTASEVHLSDVFKYISHFRRKGHQIGRKVGDMLEVLTLAAVKRDAELSTRLLIEPYLEGFSSAKHKVEFGIFDGDQEALFAVNNGKKSKKKMEVRADHIHGLKGFIECKKVGVEQTINSTFKKKYSKGILPFGEVLEVNFRPRWAEPAQFKIQFKVEGDSCQVSVDGPEELSASYEVLAPFRLIFCLDVNGVPHFVDNERSLRDIPDPIRLCKTLEVNGFTDGGVECILNDCLAGPQTPEKAKQASFVALDVRKHRFGQFDKRADEREMVTINVLTEYSHWEPKSVNMVQACVDYNLVVLDSLIVAAMEAYEKSYGVDFLERITKDAYVTDEAVASISKKIMEELDGYIFMDSRANKICRLCWSDGGLTVEYQ
;
A
#
# COMPACT_ATOMS: atom_id res chain seq x y z
N MET A 1 24.49 24.48 -0.81
CA MET A 1 23.28 23.99 -1.50
C MET A 1 22.11 24.40 -0.64
N ALA A 2 21.19 25.20 -1.17
CA ALA A 2 20.06 25.71 -0.39
C ALA A 2 19.16 24.55 0.02
N GLN A 3 18.96 24.36 1.34
CA GLN A 3 17.84 23.59 1.86
C GLN A 3 16.58 24.33 1.45
N GLN A 4 15.94 23.86 0.39
CA GLN A 4 14.63 24.37 0.00
C GLN A 4 13.62 23.70 0.93
N GLU A 5 12.97 24.51 1.77
CA GLU A 5 11.96 24.05 2.73
C GLU A 5 10.94 23.13 2.04
N PHE A 6 10.66 22.02 2.71
CA PHE A 6 9.61 21.08 2.35
C PHE A 6 8.33 21.72 2.87
N ASP A 7 7.45 22.17 1.96
CA ASP A 7 6.18 22.78 2.31
C ASP A 7 5.19 21.65 2.61
N LEU A 8 4.83 21.55 3.89
CA LEU A 8 4.02 20.48 4.47
C LEU A 8 2.68 20.99 4.98
N SER A 9 2.38 22.28 4.76
CA SER A 9 1.11 22.91 5.13
C SER A 9 -0.09 22.19 4.51
N ASP A 10 0.07 21.64 3.31
CA ASP A 10 -0.96 20.82 2.65
C ASP A 10 -1.29 19.52 3.42
N ILE A 11 -0.38 18.95 4.22
CA ILE A 11 -0.63 17.70 4.95
C ILE A 11 -1.54 17.90 6.17
N GLU A 12 -1.41 19.03 6.89
CA GLU A 12 -2.30 19.32 8.02
C GLU A 12 -3.76 19.48 7.55
N ASP A 13 -3.96 20.16 6.42
CA ASP A 13 -5.28 20.31 5.79
C ASP A 13 -5.85 18.94 5.34
N LEU A 14 -5.01 18.05 4.80
CA LEU A 14 -5.37 16.68 4.40
C LEU A 14 -5.78 15.76 5.56
N LEU A 15 -5.33 16.04 6.79
CA LEU A 15 -5.72 15.33 8.01
C LEU A 15 -6.94 15.96 8.70
N SER A 16 -7.22 17.23 8.41
CA SER A 16 -8.37 17.95 8.96
C SER A 16 -9.70 17.67 8.25
N ASP A 17 -9.63 17.15 7.01
CA ASP A 17 -10.81 16.80 6.26
C ASP A 17 -11.47 15.58 6.92
N GLU A 18 -12.63 15.78 7.54
CA GLU A 18 -13.49 14.71 8.03
C GLU A 18 -13.97 13.90 6.82
N GLY A 19 -13.07 13.07 6.29
CA GLY A 19 -13.26 12.32 5.07
C GLY A 19 -14.51 11.46 5.19
N THR A 20 -15.56 11.86 4.49
CA THR A 20 -16.77 11.06 4.35
C THR A 20 -16.38 9.75 3.67
N ALA A 21 -16.21 8.70 4.48
CA ALA A 21 -16.17 7.33 4.02
C ALA A 21 -17.48 7.05 3.27
N SER A 22 -17.46 7.10 1.94
CA SER A 22 -18.67 6.82 1.15
C SER A 22 -18.39 6.19 -0.21
N GLU A 23 -17.27 6.48 -0.89
CA GLU A 23 -17.12 6.02 -2.27
C GLU A 23 -15.84 5.23 -2.54
N VAL A 24 -16.02 3.99 -3.03
CA VAL A 24 -14.95 3.11 -3.48
C VAL A 24 -14.20 3.77 -4.63
N HIS A 25 -12.93 4.08 -4.43
CA HIS A 25 -12.03 4.58 -5.46
C HIS A 25 -10.67 3.87 -5.40
N LEU A 26 -9.96 3.97 -6.51
CA LEU A 26 -8.58 3.59 -6.68
C LEU A 26 -7.74 4.53 -5.83
N SER A 27 -6.91 3.94 -4.98
CA SER A 27 -5.99 4.64 -4.09
C SER A 27 -5.22 5.75 -4.83
N ASP A 28 -5.12 6.94 -4.24
CA ASP A 28 -4.29 8.02 -4.81
C ASP A 28 -2.81 7.62 -4.86
N VAL A 29 -2.40 6.71 -3.96
CA VAL A 29 -1.10 6.06 -4.06
C VAL A 29 -0.96 5.35 -5.39
N PHE A 30 -2.00 4.68 -5.90
CA PHE A 30 -1.96 4.07 -7.24
C PHE A 30 -1.76 5.10 -8.35
N LYS A 31 -2.48 6.23 -8.33
CA LYS A 31 -2.31 7.32 -9.31
C LYS A 31 -0.84 7.76 -9.32
N TYR A 32 -0.29 8.04 -8.15
CA TYR A 32 1.09 8.46 -7.96
C TYR A 32 2.09 7.41 -8.51
N ILE A 33 1.99 6.18 -8.02
CA ILE A 33 2.98 5.14 -8.31
C ILE A 33 2.87 4.56 -9.73
N SER A 34 1.71 4.66 -10.37
CA SER A 34 1.51 4.20 -11.75
C SER A 34 2.51 4.87 -12.68
N HIS A 35 2.87 6.13 -12.42
CA HIS A 35 3.83 6.91 -13.21
C HIS A 35 5.16 6.18 -13.44
N PHE A 36 5.64 5.39 -12.47
CA PHE A 36 6.96 4.74 -12.51
C PHE A 36 7.02 3.44 -13.33
N ARG A 37 5.91 3.00 -13.94
CA ARG A 37 5.83 1.89 -14.91
C ARG A 37 6.46 0.56 -14.47
N ARG A 38 6.48 0.28 -13.16
CA ARG A 38 6.90 -1.02 -12.62
C ARG A 38 5.70 -1.99 -12.62
N LYS A 39 5.96 -3.30 -12.57
CA LYS A 39 4.88 -4.30 -12.49
C LYS A 39 4.07 -4.10 -11.21
N GLY A 40 2.75 -4.32 -11.26
CA GLY A 40 1.85 -4.08 -10.13
C GLY A 40 2.32 -4.67 -8.78
N HIS A 41 2.89 -5.88 -8.76
CA HIS A 41 3.43 -6.49 -7.52
C HIS A 41 4.69 -5.78 -6.98
N GLN A 42 5.56 -5.26 -7.87
CA GLN A 42 6.76 -4.53 -7.46
C GLN A 42 6.39 -3.21 -6.82
N ILE A 43 5.34 -2.56 -7.34
CA ILE A 43 4.84 -1.31 -6.77
C ILE A 43 3.98 -1.55 -5.52
N GLY A 44 3.19 -2.62 -5.55
CA GLY A 44 2.68 -3.36 -4.39
C GLY A 44 3.64 -3.26 -3.22
N ARG A 45 4.80 -3.86 -3.39
CA ARG A 45 5.85 -3.90 -2.38
C ARG A 45 6.32 -2.52 -1.93
N LYS A 46 6.59 -1.57 -2.83
CA LYS A 46 7.19 -0.28 -2.45
C LYS A 46 6.32 0.65 -1.62
N VAL A 47 5.01 0.61 -1.80
CA VAL A 47 4.11 1.31 -0.88
C VAL A 47 4.02 0.58 0.46
N GLY A 48 4.09 -0.76 0.46
CA GLY A 48 4.19 -1.52 1.71
C GLY A 48 5.45 -1.14 2.49
N ASP A 49 6.59 -1.07 1.79
CA ASP A 49 7.85 -0.59 2.37
C ASP A 49 7.69 0.85 2.93
N MET A 50 6.95 1.76 2.26
CA MET A 50 6.70 3.11 2.77
C MET A 50 5.80 3.11 4.01
N LEU A 51 4.72 2.32 4.00
CA LEU A 51 3.83 2.14 5.16
C LEU A 51 4.62 1.66 6.38
N GLU A 52 5.50 0.68 6.17
CA GLU A 52 6.39 0.15 7.20
C GLU A 52 7.38 1.20 7.68
N VAL A 53 7.98 2.00 6.79
CA VAL A 53 8.92 3.07 7.15
C VAL A 53 8.24 4.16 7.98
N LEU A 54 7.05 4.62 7.59
CA LEU A 54 6.29 5.61 8.37
C LEU A 54 5.87 5.06 9.73
N THR A 55 5.41 3.80 9.76
CA THR A 55 5.07 3.13 11.03
C THR A 55 6.28 3.00 11.94
N LEU A 56 7.43 2.61 11.38
CA LEU A 56 8.70 2.54 12.12
C LEU A 56 9.11 3.92 12.65
N ALA A 57 8.95 4.97 11.85
CA ALA A 57 9.25 6.34 12.26
C ALA A 57 8.34 6.78 13.42
N ALA A 58 7.03 6.48 13.35
CA ALA A 58 6.08 6.78 14.41
C ALA A 58 6.42 6.05 15.72
N VAL A 59 6.77 4.76 15.64
CA VAL A 59 7.21 3.98 16.82
C VAL A 59 8.51 4.54 17.39
N LYS A 60 9.47 4.93 16.54
CA LYS A 60 10.76 5.48 16.99
C LYS A 60 10.67 6.91 17.54
N ARG A 61 9.58 7.63 17.29
CA ARG A 61 9.35 8.97 17.85
C ARG A 61 9.16 8.91 19.37
N ASP A 62 8.48 7.88 19.86
CA ASP A 62 8.34 7.64 21.30
C ASP A 62 9.58 6.90 21.82
N ALA A 63 10.30 7.50 22.77
CA ALA A 63 11.56 6.95 23.29
C ALA A 63 11.35 5.61 24.02
N GLU A 64 10.24 5.44 24.73
CA GLU A 64 9.92 4.23 25.47
C GLU A 64 9.53 3.10 24.50
N LEU A 65 8.79 3.39 23.44
CA LEU A 65 8.54 2.41 22.37
C LEU A 65 9.83 2.07 21.61
N SER A 66 10.65 3.07 21.26
CA SER A 66 11.88 2.86 20.50
C SER A 66 12.87 1.95 21.21
N THR A 67 12.97 2.03 22.53
CA THR A 67 13.86 1.17 23.35
C THR A 67 13.33 -0.26 23.49
N ARG A 68 12.04 -0.48 23.21
CA ARG A 68 11.32 -1.76 23.33
C ARG A 68 11.01 -2.41 21.98
N LEU A 69 11.30 -1.72 20.88
CA LEU A 69 11.05 -2.17 19.52
C LEU A 69 12.04 -3.23 19.02
N LEU A 70 11.53 -4.38 18.60
CA LEU A 70 12.21 -5.33 17.74
C LEU A 70 11.62 -5.25 16.32
N ILE A 71 12.49 -5.07 15.32
CA ILE A 71 12.11 -5.00 13.90
C ILE A 71 12.15 -6.39 13.27
N GLU A 72 11.04 -6.83 12.70
CA GLU A 72 10.90 -8.14 12.05
C GLU A 72 11.14 -9.40 12.95
N PRO A 73 10.69 -9.43 14.22
CA PRO A 73 10.86 -10.61 15.06
C PRO A 73 9.96 -11.77 14.60
N TYR A 74 10.40 -12.99 14.87
CA TYR A 74 9.54 -14.18 14.77
C TYR A 74 8.87 -14.44 16.12
N LEU A 75 7.54 -14.43 16.13
CA LEU A 75 6.70 -14.81 17.26
C LEU A 75 6.20 -16.23 17.08
N GLU A 76 6.47 -17.10 18.04
CA GLU A 76 5.91 -18.46 18.06
C GLU A 76 4.46 -18.43 18.55
N GLY A 77 3.55 -19.00 17.76
CA GLY A 77 2.14 -19.15 18.12
C GLY A 77 1.81 -20.51 18.71
N PHE A 78 0.57 -20.69 19.16
CA PHE A 78 0.09 -21.94 19.77
C PHE A 78 0.19 -23.12 18.79
N SER A 79 0.00 -22.84 17.50
CA SER A 79 0.12 -23.82 16.42
C SER A 79 1.55 -24.29 16.13
N SER A 80 2.56 -23.81 16.86
CA SER A 80 4.01 -23.91 16.55
C SER A 80 4.45 -23.17 15.28
N ALA A 81 3.55 -22.41 14.64
CA ALA A 81 3.92 -21.53 13.56
C ALA A 81 4.78 -20.36 14.07
N LYS A 82 5.81 -20.02 13.28
CA LYS A 82 6.68 -18.86 13.52
C LYS A 82 6.21 -17.71 12.64
N HIS A 83 5.53 -16.75 13.24
CA HIS A 83 4.97 -15.58 12.56
C HIS A 83 6.00 -14.46 12.53
N LYS A 84 6.43 -14.05 11.33
CA LYS A 84 7.26 -12.86 11.16
C LYS A 84 6.35 -11.63 11.18
N VAL A 85 6.33 -10.91 12.30
CA VAL A 85 5.58 -9.64 12.42
C VAL A 85 6.49 -8.47 12.04
N GLU A 86 5.92 -7.32 11.67
CA GLU A 86 6.74 -6.18 11.26
C GLU A 86 7.47 -5.54 12.45
N PHE A 87 6.77 -5.35 13.56
CA PHE A 87 7.33 -4.77 14.78
C PHE A 87 6.79 -5.50 16.01
N GLY A 88 7.68 -5.92 16.91
CA GLY A 88 7.31 -6.42 18.23
C GLY A 88 7.76 -5.45 19.32
N ILE A 89 6.90 -5.14 20.27
CA ILE A 89 7.20 -4.31 21.43
C ILE A 89 7.34 -5.22 22.64
N PHE A 90 8.52 -5.22 23.28
CA PHE A 90 8.81 -6.09 24.41
C PHE A 90 9.23 -5.29 25.63
N ASP A 91 8.81 -5.74 26.80
CA ASP A 91 9.31 -5.26 28.08
C ASP A 91 10.63 -5.96 28.43
N GLY A 92 11.56 -5.20 29.01
CA GLY A 92 12.87 -5.70 29.42
C GLY A 92 14.02 -5.43 28.44
N ASP A 93 15.21 -5.93 28.79
CA ASP A 93 16.43 -5.74 28.00
C ASP A 93 16.38 -6.53 26.69
N GLN A 94 16.41 -5.82 25.56
CA GLN A 94 16.38 -6.41 24.24
C GLN A 94 17.54 -7.35 23.95
N GLU A 95 18.72 -7.09 24.51
CA GLU A 95 19.88 -7.97 24.30
C GLU A 95 19.64 -9.37 24.88
N ALA A 96 18.82 -9.48 25.92
CA ALA A 96 18.45 -10.73 26.56
C ALA A 96 17.34 -11.50 25.82
N LEU A 97 16.58 -10.85 24.93
CA LEU A 97 15.41 -11.44 24.26
C LEU A 97 15.77 -12.39 23.10
N PHE A 98 16.98 -12.29 22.54
CA PHE A 98 17.40 -13.08 21.38
C PHE A 98 17.74 -14.53 21.73
N ALA A 99 17.30 -15.47 20.90
CA ALA A 99 17.83 -16.82 20.90
C ALA A 99 19.32 -16.81 20.48
N VAL A 100 20.23 -17.07 21.42
CA VAL A 100 21.65 -17.27 21.11
C VAL A 100 21.82 -18.68 20.54
N ASN A 101 22.06 -18.79 19.24
CA ASN A 101 22.38 -20.07 18.62
C ASN A 101 23.91 -20.24 18.56
N ASN A 102 24.46 -21.20 19.33
CA ASN A 102 25.90 -21.50 19.40
C ASN A 102 26.82 -20.29 19.68
N GLY A 103 26.44 -19.41 20.62
CA GLY A 103 27.30 -18.30 21.06
C GLY A 103 27.52 -17.19 20.03
N LYS A 104 26.84 -17.22 18.87
CA LYS A 104 26.92 -16.17 17.84
C LYS A 104 25.58 -15.44 17.74
N LYS A 105 25.60 -14.11 17.96
CA LYS A 105 24.48 -13.22 17.61
C LYS A 105 24.23 -13.37 16.11
N SER A 106 23.19 -14.10 15.71
CA SER A 106 22.80 -14.20 14.31
C SER A 106 22.15 -12.88 13.91
N LYS A 107 22.86 -12.04 13.16
CA LYS A 107 22.31 -10.81 12.55
C LYS A 107 21.09 -11.06 11.62
N LYS A 108 20.73 -12.32 11.36
CA LYS A 108 19.75 -12.71 10.32
C LYS A 108 18.55 -13.52 10.81
N LYS A 109 18.43 -13.86 12.10
CA LYS A 109 17.22 -14.51 12.64
C LYS A 109 16.92 -14.02 14.05
N MET A 110 16.04 -13.03 14.15
CA MET A 110 15.49 -12.52 15.41
C MET A 110 14.38 -13.45 15.91
N GLU A 111 14.72 -14.71 16.16
CA GLU A 111 13.80 -15.63 16.82
C GLU A 111 13.72 -15.24 18.30
N VAL A 112 12.54 -14.82 18.74
CA VAL A 112 12.26 -14.57 20.15
C VAL A 112 12.17 -15.94 20.80
N ARG A 113 12.92 -16.16 21.88
CA ARG A 113 12.86 -17.44 22.59
C ARG A 113 11.44 -17.64 23.15
N ALA A 114 10.92 -18.86 23.08
CA ALA A 114 9.55 -19.17 23.53
C ALA A 114 9.30 -18.77 24.99
N ASP A 115 10.31 -18.86 25.87
CA ASP A 115 10.24 -18.43 27.27
C ASP A 115 10.11 -16.91 27.47
N HIS A 116 10.36 -16.12 26.42
CA HIS A 116 10.32 -14.65 26.47
C HIS A 116 9.08 -14.03 25.81
N ILE A 117 8.14 -14.84 25.29
CA ILE A 117 6.86 -14.34 24.77
C ILE A 117 6.04 -13.61 25.85
N HIS A 118 6.26 -13.94 27.13
CA HIS A 118 5.63 -13.26 28.26
C HIS A 118 6.05 -11.79 28.39
N GLY A 119 7.21 -11.41 27.85
CA GLY A 119 7.67 -10.03 27.78
C GLY A 119 7.06 -9.25 26.62
N LEU A 120 6.36 -9.88 25.68
CA LEU A 120 5.67 -9.17 24.60
C LEU A 120 4.64 -8.20 25.21
N LYS A 121 4.55 -6.98 24.70
CA LYS A 121 3.57 -5.95 25.14
C LYS A 121 2.65 -5.54 24.01
N GLY A 122 3.09 -5.77 22.79
CA GLY A 122 2.27 -5.68 21.61
C GLY A 122 3.05 -6.01 20.36
N PHE A 123 2.35 -6.15 19.25
CA PHE A 123 2.99 -6.24 17.95
C PHE A 123 2.16 -5.53 16.89
N ILE A 124 2.85 -5.13 15.83
CA ILE A 124 2.30 -4.37 14.72
C ILE A 124 2.55 -5.15 13.43
N GLU A 125 1.49 -5.31 12.66
CA GLU A 125 1.50 -5.84 11.30
C GLU A 125 1.18 -4.71 10.32
N CYS A 126 1.94 -4.57 9.24
CA CYS A 126 1.66 -3.60 8.18
C CYS A 126 1.13 -4.33 6.96
N LYS A 127 -0.11 -4.04 6.54
CA LYS A 127 -0.74 -4.70 5.39
C LYS A 127 -1.20 -3.66 4.38
N LYS A 128 -0.47 -3.59 3.26
CA LYS A 128 -0.88 -2.78 2.12
C LYS A 128 -2.09 -3.37 1.40
N VAL A 129 -3.02 -2.49 1.06
CA VAL A 129 -4.23 -2.73 0.27
C VAL A 129 -4.29 -1.72 -0.91
N GLY A 130 -5.04 -1.98 -1.97
CA GLY A 130 -5.50 -0.93 -2.88
C GLY A 130 -4.69 -0.59 -4.16
N VAL A 131 -3.68 -1.37 -4.58
CA VAL A 131 -2.89 -1.05 -5.80
C VAL A 131 -2.89 -2.10 -6.92
N GLU A 132 -3.91 -2.95 -6.95
CA GLU A 132 -3.80 -4.23 -7.64
C GLU A 132 -4.18 -4.20 -9.11
N GLN A 133 -3.49 -5.04 -9.86
CA GLN A 133 -3.75 -5.23 -11.28
C GLN A 133 -3.95 -6.72 -11.53
N THR A 134 -5.01 -7.04 -12.26
CA THR A 134 -5.30 -8.41 -12.68
C THR A 134 -5.53 -8.45 -14.17
N ILE A 135 -5.07 -9.50 -14.84
CA ILE A 135 -5.29 -9.64 -16.29
C ILE A 135 -6.80 -9.73 -16.53
N ASN A 136 -7.30 -8.87 -17.41
CA ASN A 136 -8.70 -8.82 -17.76
C ASN A 136 -9.14 -10.18 -18.33
N SER A 137 -10.16 -10.79 -17.72
CA SER A 137 -10.54 -12.16 -18.04
C SER A 137 -11.09 -12.33 -19.46
N THR A 138 -11.78 -11.32 -19.99
CA THR A 138 -12.30 -11.30 -21.37
C THR A 138 -11.16 -11.18 -22.37
N PHE A 139 -10.21 -10.27 -22.10
CA PHE A 139 -8.99 -10.13 -22.90
C PHE A 139 -8.20 -11.43 -22.93
N LYS A 140 -7.92 -12.02 -21.76
CA LYS A 140 -7.18 -13.29 -21.65
C LYS A 140 -7.82 -14.44 -22.42
N LYS A 141 -9.16 -14.50 -22.46
CA LYS A 141 -9.89 -15.52 -23.21
C LYS A 141 -9.76 -15.31 -24.72
N LYS A 142 -9.87 -14.06 -25.19
CA LYS A 142 -9.82 -13.72 -26.62
C LYS A 142 -8.40 -13.77 -27.19
N TYR A 143 -7.42 -13.27 -26.43
CA TYR A 143 -6.01 -13.16 -26.82
C TYR A 143 -5.13 -14.00 -25.90
N SER A 144 -5.33 -15.32 -25.91
CA SER A 144 -4.65 -16.26 -24.99
C SER A 144 -3.12 -16.27 -25.10
N LYS A 145 -2.58 -15.86 -26.25
CA LYS A 145 -1.15 -15.69 -26.50
C LYS A 145 -0.63 -14.27 -26.22
N GLY A 146 -1.49 -13.35 -25.78
CA GLY A 146 -1.14 -11.94 -25.57
C GLY A 146 -0.88 -11.18 -26.88
N ILE A 147 -1.41 -11.64 -28.01
CA ILE A 147 -1.24 -10.99 -29.32
C ILE A 147 -2.58 -10.43 -29.78
N LEU A 148 -2.65 -9.12 -29.99
CA LEU A 148 -3.75 -8.41 -30.64
C LEU A 148 -3.42 -8.20 -32.12
N PRO A 149 -4.15 -8.80 -33.07
CA PRO A 149 -3.87 -8.63 -34.50
C PRO A 149 -3.95 -7.17 -34.98
N PHE A 150 -3.09 -6.81 -35.93
CA PHE A 150 -3.20 -5.50 -36.59
C PHE A 150 -4.54 -5.36 -37.32
N GLY A 151 -5.09 -4.14 -37.32
CA GLY A 151 -6.41 -3.85 -37.90
C GLY A 151 -7.59 -4.36 -37.07
N GLU A 152 -7.37 -5.19 -36.04
CA GLU A 152 -8.43 -5.57 -35.12
C GLU A 152 -8.73 -4.43 -34.15
N VAL A 153 -10.02 -4.18 -33.89
CA VAL A 153 -10.46 -3.23 -32.87
C VAL A 153 -10.57 -3.94 -31.52
N LEU A 154 -9.78 -3.49 -30.56
CA LEU A 154 -9.93 -3.84 -29.15
C LEU A 154 -10.93 -2.86 -28.51
N GLU A 155 -11.98 -3.40 -27.88
CA GLU A 155 -12.94 -2.60 -27.13
C GLU A 155 -12.65 -2.68 -25.62
N VAL A 156 -12.37 -1.53 -25.02
CA VAL A 156 -12.24 -1.36 -23.57
C VAL A 156 -13.53 -0.75 -23.04
N ASN A 157 -14.34 -1.58 -22.41
CA ASN A 157 -15.68 -1.23 -21.95
C ASN A 157 -15.73 -1.00 -20.43
N PHE A 158 -16.43 0.05 -20.00
CA PHE A 158 -16.86 0.31 -18.63
C PHE A 158 -18.39 0.32 -18.56
N ARG A 159 -18.96 -0.44 -17.63
CA ARG A 159 -20.42 -0.51 -17.41
C ARG A 159 -20.71 -0.38 -15.91
N PRO A 160 -20.40 0.79 -15.30
CA PRO A 160 -20.70 1.03 -13.89
C PRO A 160 -22.22 1.04 -13.67
N ARG A 161 -22.64 0.81 -12.42
CA ARG A 161 -24.06 0.94 -12.02
C ARG A 161 -24.44 2.38 -11.64
N TRP A 162 -23.45 3.24 -11.47
CA TRP A 162 -23.57 4.56 -10.86
C TRP A 162 -23.29 5.71 -11.85
N ALA A 163 -22.91 5.39 -13.09
CA ALA A 163 -22.59 6.35 -14.14
C ALA A 163 -22.99 5.77 -15.51
N GLU A 164 -22.94 6.59 -16.56
CA GLU A 164 -23.20 6.15 -17.92
C GLU A 164 -22.10 5.18 -18.41
N PRO A 165 -22.44 4.18 -19.25
CA PRO A 165 -21.44 3.30 -19.84
C PRO A 165 -20.46 4.07 -20.74
N ALA A 166 -19.17 3.78 -20.59
CA ALA A 166 -18.11 4.31 -21.44
C ALA A 166 -17.45 3.19 -22.25
N GLN A 167 -17.13 3.47 -23.51
CA GLN A 167 -16.43 2.55 -24.39
C GLN A 167 -15.28 3.28 -25.09
N PHE A 168 -14.09 2.67 -25.04
CA PHE A 168 -12.94 3.06 -25.83
C PHE A 168 -12.65 1.99 -26.87
N LYS A 169 -12.33 2.40 -28.10
CA LYS A 169 -11.94 1.54 -29.21
C LYS A 169 -10.49 1.83 -29.55
N ILE A 170 -9.68 0.78 -29.59
CA ILE A 170 -8.26 0.87 -29.86
C ILE A 170 -7.95 0.02 -31.08
N GLN A 171 -7.26 0.58 -32.06
CA GLN A 171 -6.83 -0.14 -33.24
C GLN A 171 -5.37 0.19 -33.56
N PHE A 172 -4.59 -0.86 -33.81
CA PHE A 172 -3.20 -0.74 -34.24
C PHE A 172 -3.09 -1.02 -35.73
N LYS A 173 -2.33 -0.21 -36.45
CA LYS A 173 -2.02 -0.39 -37.87
C LYS A 173 -0.53 -0.25 -38.11
N VAL A 174 -0.05 -0.92 -39.16
CA VAL A 174 1.31 -0.76 -39.65
C VAL A 174 1.25 0.15 -40.88
N GLU A 175 2.01 1.22 -40.85
CA GLU A 175 2.17 2.17 -41.96
C GLU A 175 3.66 2.29 -42.28
N GLY A 176 4.09 1.58 -43.34
CA GLY A 176 5.51 1.42 -43.65
C GLY A 176 6.22 0.63 -42.55
N ASP A 177 7.30 1.21 -41.99
CA ASP A 177 8.08 0.63 -40.90
C ASP A 177 7.58 1.07 -39.50
N SER A 178 6.54 1.90 -39.44
CA SER A 178 5.98 2.46 -38.21
C SER A 178 4.69 1.76 -37.79
N CYS A 179 4.42 1.71 -36.48
CA CYS A 179 3.12 1.31 -35.94
C CYS A 179 2.36 2.55 -35.46
N GLN A 180 1.13 2.69 -35.94
CA GLN A 180 0.19 3.72 -35.51
C GLN A 180 -0.84 3.11 -34.56
N VAL A 181 -1.16 3.83 -33.49
CA VAL A 181 -2.34 3.55 -32.67
C VAL A 181 -3.40 4.60 -32.92
N SER A 182 -4.65 4.16 -32.99
CA SER A 182 -5.83 5.00 -32.96
C SER A 182 -6.68 4.64 -31.75
N VAL A 183 -7.13 5.64 -31.01
CA VAL A 183 -8.00 5.53 -29.85
C VAL A 183 -9.20 6.44 -30.08
N ASP A 184 -10.39 5.85 -30.09
CA ASP A 184 -11.67 6.57 -30.13
C ASP A 184 -12.45 6.27 -28.85
N GLY A 185 -12.88 7.32 -28.15
CA GLY A 185 -13.60 7.25 -26.88
C GLY A 185 -14.84 8.15 -26.83
N PRO A 186 -15.50 8.23 -25.67
CA PRO A 186 -16.61 9.15 -25.45
C PRO A 186 -16.17 10.62 -25.49
N GLU A 187 -17.12 11.54 -25.57
CA GLU A 187 -16.87 13.00 -25.45
C GLU A 187 -15.84 13.55 -26.44
N GLU A 188 -15.89 13.09 -27.69
CA GLU A 188 -14.96 13.49 -28.76
C GLU A 188 -13.48 13.17 -28.47
N LEU A 189 -13.22 12.33 -27.46
CA LEU A 189 -11.88 11.85 -27.15
C LEU A 189 -11.40 10.98 -28.31
N SER A 190 -10.49 11.53 -29.10
CA SER A 190 -9.86 10.82 -30.20
C SER A 190 -8.38 11.15 -30.22
N ALA A 191 -7.55 10.12 -30.43
CA ALA A 191 -6.12 10.28 -30.54
C ALA A 191 -5.56 9.30 -31.57
N SER A 192 -4.63 9.76 -32.41
CA SER A 192 -3.90 8.91 -33.33
C SER A 192 -2.46 9.37 -33.40
N TYR A 193 -1.52 8.47 -33.15
CA TYR A 193 -0.10 8.79 -33.11
C TYR A 193 0.77 7.53 -33.30
N GLU A 194 2.02 7.78 -33.70
CA GLU A 194 3.05 6.75 -33.83
C GLU A 194 3.46 6.24 -32.45
N VAL A 195 3.66 4.93 -32.32
CA VAL A 195 4.03 4.29 -31.06
C VAL A 195 5.29 3.44 -31.18
N LEU A 196 6.11 3.51 -30.13
CA LEU A 196 7.27 2.64 -29.93
C LEU A 196 7.05 1.81 -28.68
N ALA A 197 7.34 0.51 -28.77
CA ALA A 197 7.28 -0.38 -27.62
C ALA A 197 8.57 -0.30 -26.77
N PRO A 198 8.48 -0.47 -25.43
CA PRO A 198 7.25 -0.66 -24.67
C PRO A 198 6.50 0.66 -24.43
N PHE A 199 5.18 0.62 -24.45
CA PHE A 199 4.33 1.74 -24.04
C PHE A 199 3.07 1.24 -23.35
N ARG A 200 2.29 2.17 -22.82
CA ARG A 200 0.99 1.85 -22.21
C ARG A 200 -0.08 2.86 -22.59
N LEU A 201 -1.32 2.41 -22.51
CA LEU A 201 -2.51 3.23 -22.60
C LEU A 201 -3.36 2.98 -21.37
N ILE A 202 -3.88 4.03 -20.73
CA ILE A 202 -4.72 3.91 -19.55
C ILE A 202 -6.09 4.52 -19.84
N PHE A 203 -7.12 3.81 -19.42
CA PHE A 203 -8.51 4.19 -19.57
C PHE A 203 -9.15 4.16 -18.19
N CYS A 204 -9.89 5.21 -17.82
CA CYS A 204 -10.52 5.24 -16.50
C CYS A 204 -11.83 6.03 -16.47
N LEU A 205 -12.61 5.78 -15.42
CA LEU A 205 -13.72 6.60 -14.98
C LEU A 205 -13.38 7.17 -13.60
N ASP A 206 -13.51 8.48 -13.42
CA ASP A 206 -13.41 9.10 -12.10
C ASP A 206 -14.65 8.83 -11.23
N VAL A 207 -14.68 9.32 -10.00
CA VAL A 207 -15.83 9.16 -9.09
C VAL A 207 -17.13 9.79 -9.61
N ASN A 208 -17.03 10.80 -10.48
CA ASN A 208 -18.16 11.49 -11.11
C ASN A 208 -18.65 10.78 -12.38
N GLY A 209 -17.89 9.80 -12.87
CA GLY A 209 -18.26 9.00 -14.05
C GLY A 209 -17.72 9.56 -15.35
N VAL A 210 -16.84 10.56 -15.28
CA VAL A 210 -16.23 11.17 -16.45
C VAL A 210 -15.16 10.23 -17.01
N PRO A 211 -15.19 9.93 -18.33
CA PRO A 211 -14.21 9.07 -18.96
C PRO A 211 -12.90 9.80 -19.26
N HIS A 212 -11.79 9.17 -18.90
CA HIS A 212 -10.45 9.70 -19.13
C HIS A 212 -9.58 8.71 -19.90
N PHE A 213 -8.76 9.24 -20.81
CA PHE A 213 -7.72 8.51 -21.53
C PHE A 213 -6.36 9.16 -21.28
N VAL A 214 -5.41 8.35 -20.84
CA VAL A 214 -4.02 8.74 -20.57
C VAL A 214 -3.12 7.93 -21.49
N ASP A 215 -2.42 8.64 -22.38
CA ASP A 215 -1.44 8.07 -23.29
C ASP A 215 -0.11 7.76 -22.58
N ASN A 216 0.93 7.47 -23.36
CA ASN A 216 2.23 7.11 -22.83
C ASN A 216 3.00 8.30 -22.22
N GLU A 217 2.65 9.55 -22.54
CA GLU A 217 3.39 10.73 -22.08
C GLU A 217 2.73 11.42 -20.89
N ARG A 218 1.46 11.10 -20.62
CA ARG A 218 0.70 11.65 -19.50
C ARG A 218 0.66 10.71 -18.29
N SER A 219 0.16 11.24 -17.17
CA SER A 219 0.11 10.56 -15.88
C SER A 219 -1.32 10.50 -15.33
N LEU A 220 -1.64 9.44 -14.56
CA LEU A 220 -2.88 9.42 -13.78
C LEU A 220 -2.90 10.51 -12.68
N ARG A 221 -1.75 11.08 -12.35
CA ARG A 221 -1.63 12.24 -11.45
C ARG A 221 -2.28 13.50 -12.02
N ASP A 222 -2.41 13.58 -13.34
CA ASP A 222 -2.95 14.76 -14.03
C ASP A 222 -4.49 14.81 -13.97
N ILE A 223 -5.13 13.73 -13.48
CA ILE A 223 -6.56 13.66 -13.26
C ILE A 223 -6.84 14.16 -11.84
N PRO A 224 -7.56 15.29 -11.65
CA PRO A 224 -7.77 15.87 -10.33
C PRO A 224 -8.65 14.96 -9.46
N ASP A 225 -9.75 14.47 -10.02
CA ASP A 225 -10.72 13.66 -9.28
C ASP A 225 -10.18 12.26 -8.94
N PRO A 226 -10.66 11.64 -7.84
CA PRO A 226 -10.37 10.25 -7.53
C PRO A 226 -10.88 9.31 -8.64
N ILE A 227 -10.14 8.25 -8.91
CA ILE A 227 -10.46 7.32 -10.01
C ILE A 227 -11.25 6.13 -9.47
N ARG A 228 -12.40 5.77 -10.04
CA ARG A 228 -13.20 4.63 -9.55
C ARG A 228 -12.98 3.34 -10.32
N LEU A 229 -12.82 3.42 -11.64
CA LEU A 229 -12.55 2.26 -12.50
C LEU A 229 -11.37 2.58 -13.40
N CYS A 230 -10.41 1.66 -13.52
CA CYS A 230 -9.24 1.87 -14.36
C CYS A 230 -8.84 0.58 -15.08
N LYS A 231 -8.39 0.70 -16.32
CA LYS A 231 -7.83 -0.38 -17.13
C LYS A 231 -6.56 0.10 -17.80
N THR A 232 -5.51 -0.71 -17.76
CA THR A 232 -4.24 -0.41 -18.42
C THR A 232 -3.98 -1.44 -19.50
N LEU A 233 -3.77 -0.98 -20.73
CA LEU A 233 -3.23 -1.79 -21.82
C LEU A 233 -1.71 -1.60 -21.85
N GLU A 234 -0.97 -2.64 -21.48
CA GLU A 234 0.49 -2.68 -21.58
C GLU A 234 0.89 -3.30 -22.91
N VAL A 235 1.71 -2.60 -23.69
CA VAL A 235 2.25 -3.08 -24.96
C VAL A 235 3.74 -3.32 -24.81
N ASN A 236 4.16 -4.57 -25.00
CA ASN A 236 5.53 -5.01 -24.77
C ASN A 236 6.37 -5.05 -26.06
N GLY A 237 5.71 -5.21 -27.21
CA GLY A 237 6.41 -5.38 -28.48
C GLY A 237 5.46 -5.52 -29.67
N PHE A 238 6.07 -5.61 -30.85
CA PHE A 238 5.38 -5.84 -32.13
C PHE A 238 5.88 -7.14 -32.75
N THR A 239 4.99 -7.85 -33.42
CA THR A 239 5.26 -9.10 -34.15
C THR A 239 4.71 -8.99 -35.56
N ASP A 240 5.08 -9.91 -36.45
CA ASP A 240 4.62 -9.92 -37.85
C ASP A 240 3.08 -9.91 -37.99
N GLY A 241 2.36 -10.47 -37.01
CA GLY A 241 0.90 -10.61 -37.05
C GLY A 241 0.12 -9.66 -36.16
N GLY A 242 0.78 -8.86 -35.31
CA GLY A 242 0.08 -8.02 -34.34
C GLY A 242 0.95 -7.50 -33.20
N VAL A 243 0.27 -6.97 -32.19
CA VAL A 243 0.85 -6.30 -31.02
C VAL A 243 0.88 -7.24 -29.83
N GLU A 244 2.06 -7.43 -29.22
CA GLU A 244 2.19 -8.14 -27.96
C GLU A 244 1.74 -7.24 -26.81
N CYS A 245 0.60 -7.56 -26.20
CA CYS A 245 -0.02 -6.73 -25.19
C CYS A 245 -0.84 -7.50 -24.14
N ILE A 246 -1.06 -6.84 -23.00
CA ILE A 246 -1.87 -7.34 -21.89
C ILE A 246 -2.80 -6.21 -21.44
N LEU A 247 -4.10 -6.49 -21.38
CA LEU A 247 -5.06 -5.60 -20.73
C LEU A 247 -5.24 -6.02 -19.27
N ASN A 248 -4.94 -5.12 -18.34
CA ASN A 248 -5.13 -5.29 -16.92
C ASN A 248 -6.34 -4.48 -16.43
N ASP A 249 -7.19 -5.11 -15.61
CA ASP A 249 -8.13 -4.40 -14.75
C ASP A 249 -7.33 -3.85 -13.55
N CYS A 250 -7.26 -2.53 -13.44
CA CYS A 250 -6.70 -1.82 -12.29
C CYS A 250 -7.82 -1.67 -11.29
N LEU A 251 -7.78 -2.50 -10.28
CA LEU A 251 -8.86 -2.58 -9.33
C LEU A 251 -8.65 -1.49 -8.29
N ALA A 252 -9.73 -0.79 -7.93
CA ALA A 252 -9.85 -0.15 -6.62
C ALA A 252 -9.70 -1.28 -5.58
N GLY A 253 -8.45 -1.53 -5.20
CA GLY A 253 -7.97 -2.91 -5.24
C GLY A 253 -8.56 -3.80 -4.16
N PRO A 254 -9.32 -4.86 -4.49
CA PRO A 254 -9.53 -5.99 -3.63
C PRO A 254 -8.38 -7.00 -3.80
N GLN A 255 -7.25 -6.78 -3.14
CA GLN A 255 -6.86 -7.81 -2.15
C GLN A 255 -7.55 -7.43 -0.87
N THR A 256 -8.85 -7.65 -0.97
CA THR A 256 -9.55 -8.65 -0.22
C THR A 256 -8.99 -8.78 1.21
N PRO A 257 -9.84 -8.51 2.21
CA PRO A 257 -9.46 -8.37 3.60
C PRO A 257 -8.59 -9.52 4.13
N GLU A 258 -8.46 -10.64 3.42
CA GLU A 258 -7.44 -11.70 3.46
C GLU A 258 -6.06 -11.27 3.97
N LYS A 259 -5.40 -10.24 3.40
CA LYS A 259 -4.08 -9.81 3.92
C LYS A 259 -4.17 -9.29 5.36
N ALA A 260 -5.23 -8.56 5.68
CA ALA A 260 -5.50 -8.12 7.05
C ALA A 260 -6.03 -9.26 7.94
N LYS A 261 -6.76 -10.23 7.38
CA LYS A 261 -7.17 -11.46 8.07
C LYS A 261 -5.95 -12.33 8.40
N GLN A 262 -4.84 -12.24 7.66
CA GLN A 262 -3.58 -12.86 8.08
C GLN A 262 -3.09 -12.26 9.40
N ALA A 263 -3.16 -10.94 9.58
CA ALA A 263 -2.86 -10.32 10.87
C ALA A 263 -3.81 -10.81 11.98
N SER A 264 -5.09 -11.04 11.66
CA SER A 264 -6.03 -11.70 12.59
C SER A 264 -5.58 -13.11 12.99
N PHE A 265 -5.11 -13.94 12.06
CA PHE A 265 -4.61 -15.29 12.38
C PHE A 265 -3.37 -15.25 13.27
N VAL A 266 -2.44 -14.33 13.02
CA VAL A 266 -1.27 -14.12 13.88
C VAL A 266 -1.71 -13.71 15.30
N ALA A 267 -2.62 -12.74 15.40
CA ALA A 267 -3.16 -12.29 16.69
C ALA A 267 -3.83 -13.43 17.47
N LEU A 268 -4.68 -14.23 16.82
CA LEU A 268 -5.35 -15.37 17.43
C LEU A 268 -4.32 -16.41 17.94
N ASP A 269 -3.36 -16.78 17.11
CA ASP A 269 -2.41 -17.85 17.42
C ASP A 269 -1.42 -17.45 18.55
N VAL A 270 -0.91 -16.22 18.52
CA VAL A 270 -0.05 -15.67 19.58
C VAL A 270 -0.86 -15.47 20.88
N ARG A 271 -2.11 -15.01 20.80
CA ARG A 271 -2.98 -14.83 21.98
C ARG A 271 -3.28 -16.17 22.64
N LYS A 272 -3.57 -17.21 21.85
CA LYS A 272 -3.78 -18.57 22.35
C LYS A 272 -2.54 -19.12 23.02
N HIS A 273 -1.36 -18.86 22.47
CA HIS A 273 -0.09 -19.29 23.06
C HIS A 273 0.14 -18.62 24.43
N ARG A 274 -0.05 -17.30 24.48
CA ARG A 274 0.25 -16.51 25.67
C ARG A 274 -0.77 -16.69 26.79
N PHE A 275 -2.04 -16.82 26.44
CA PHE A 275 -3.14 -16.69 27.40
C PHE A 275 -4.06 -17.91 27.45
N GLY A 276 -3.82 -18.92 26.62
CA GLY A 276 -4.66 -20.10 26.56
C GLY A 276 -6.04 -19.88 25.91
N GLN A 277 -6.32 -18.70 25.34
CA GLN A 277 -7.58 -18.38 24.65
C GLN A 277 -7.40 -17.53 23.40
N PHE A 278 -8.39 -17.57 22.50
CA PHE A 278 -8.40 -16.81 21.24
C PHE A 278 -9.05 -15.43 21.38
N ASP A 279 -9.95 -15.26 22.36
CA ASP A 279 -10.82 -14.11 22.47
C ASP A 279 -10.07 -12.84 22.87
N LYS A 280 -10.44 -11.71 22.24
CA LYS A 280 -10.07 -10.37 22.71
C LYS A 280 -10.64 -10.14 24.11
N ARG A 281 -9.87 -9.49 24.97
CA ARG A 281 -10.33 -9.08 26.29
C ARG A 281 -10.86 -7.65 26.24
N ALA A 282 -11.89 -7.36 27.03
CA ALA A 282 -12.26 -5.97 27.31
C ALA A 282 -11.10 -5.35 28.09
N ASP A 283 -10.43 -4.34 27.51
CA ASP A 283 -9.23 -3.69 28.06
C ASP A 283 -7.92 -4.50 27.96
N GLU A 284 -7.66 -5.09 26.78
CA GLU A 284 -6.36 -5.70 26.47
C GLU A 284 -5.23 -4.66 26.56
N ARG A 285 -4.46 -4.71 27.65
CA ARG A 285 -3.26 -3.89 27.90
C ARG A 285 -1.99 -4.75 28.06
N GLU A 286 -2.16 -6.06 28.21
CA GLU A 286 -1.03 -6.98 28.40
C GLU A 286 -0.35 -7.29 27.06
N MET A 287 -1.14 -7.39 25.99
CA MET A 287 -0.67 -7.65 24.63
C MET A 287 -1.53 -6.95 23.56
N VAL A 288 -1.16 -5.73 23.19
CA VAL A 288 -1.90 -4.99 22.17
C VAL A 288 -1.48 -5.45 20.76
N THR A 289 -2.46 -5.85 19.96
CA THR A 289 -2.27 -6.20 18.55
C THR A 289 -2.75 -5.07 17.64
N ILE A 290 -1.86 -4.57 16.79
CA ILE A 290 -2.15 -3.47 15.87
C ILE A 290 -1.96 -3.95 14.44
N ASN A 291 -2.93 -3.66 13.59
CA ASN A 291 -2.83 -3.84 12.15
C ASN A 291 -2.88 -2.46 11.50
N VAL A 292 -1.78 -2.08 10.86
CA VAL A 292 -1.65 -0.83 10.12
C VAL A 292 -1.93 -1.12 8.65
N LEU A 293 -2.87 -0.37 8.09
CA LEU A 293 -3.39 -0.52 6.75
C LEU A 293 -3.12 0.74 5.93
N THR A 294 -3.17 0.58 4.61
CA THR A 294 -3.55 1.67 3.71
C THR A 294 -5.07 1.64 3.49
N GLU A 295 -5.56 2.40 2.51
CA GLU A 295 -6.94 2.42 2.01
C GLU A 295 -7.77 1.11 2.19
N TYR A 296 -8.96 1.20 2.83
CA TYR A 296 -9.86 0.06 3.13
C TYR A 296 -11.36 0.31 2.87
N SER A 297 -11.75 1.48 2.34
CA SER A 297 -13.15 1.93 2.12
C SER A 297 -13.97 0.99 1.23
N HIS A 298 -13.30 0.20 0.40
CA HIS A 298 -13.90 -0.78 -0.50
C HIS A 298 -14.24 -2.12 0.19
N TRP A 299 -13.95 -2.28 1.48
CA TRP A 299 -14.23 -3.52 2.19
C TRP A 299 -15.70 -3.65 2.56
N GLU A 300 -16.25 -4.85 2.36
CA GLU A 300 -17.58 -5.16 2.84
C GLU A 300 -17.62 -5.09 4.38
N PRO A 301 -18.73 -4.62 4.99
CA PRO A 301 -18.84 -4.50 6.45
C PRO A 301 -18.50 -5.79 7.21
N LYS A 302 -18.92 -6.95 6.68
CA LYS A 302 -18.60 -8.27 7.27
C LYS A 302 -17.09 -8.52 7.41
N SER A 303 -16.31 -7.97 6.50
CA SER A 303 -14.87 -8.16 6.48
C SER A 303 -14.14 -7.21 7.42
N VAL A 304 -14.58 -5.95 7.49
CA VAL A 304 -14.13 -4.99 8.51
C VAL A 304 -14.38 -5.58 9.90
N ASN A 305 -15.59 -6.08 10.13
CA ASN A 305 -15.99 -6.72 11.38
C ASN A 305 -15.10 -7.94 11.73
N MET A 306 -14.74 -8.76 10.74
CA MET A 306 -13.86 -9.92 10.94
C MET A 306 -12.48 -9.52 11.45
N VAL A 307 -11.86 -8.48 10.86
CA VAL A 307 -10.52 -8.04 11.26
C VAL A 307 -10.58 -7.38 12.65
N GLN A 308 -11.57 -6.52 12.88
CA GLN A 308 -11.78 -5.83 14.16
C GLN A 308 -12.12 -6.76 15.33
N ALA A 309 -12.68 -7.94 15.04
CA ALA A 309 -12.97 -8.96 16.05
C ALA A 309 -11.70 -9.67 16.58
N CYS A 310 -10.59 -9.66 15.84
CA CYS A 310 -9.38 -10.41 16.22
C CYS A 310 -8.19 -9.52 16.60
N VAL A 311 -8.09 -8.34 15.98
CA VAL A 311 -7.02 -7.36 16.18
C VAL A 311 -7.52 -6.22 17.05
N ASP A 312 -6.71 -5.73 18.00
CA ASP A 312 -7.12 -4.72 18.97
C ASP A 312 -7.37 -3.36 18.31
N TYR A 313 -6.41 -2.89 17.51
CA TYR A 313 -6.50 -1.65 16.74
C TYR A 313 -6.26 -1.88 15.25
N ASN A 314 -7.10 -1.27 14.41
CA ASN A 314 -6.94 -1.26 12.96
C ASN A 314 -6.74 0.19 12.53
N LEU A 315 -5.49 0.52 12.31
CA LEU A 315 -5.02 1.87 12.03
C LEU A 315 -4.78 2.04 10.54
N VAL A 316 -5.04 3.23 10.01
CA VAL A 316 -4.94 3.52 8.58
C VAL A 316 -4.02 4.71 8.40
N VAL A 317 -3.00 4.56 7.56
CA VAL A 317 -2.23 5.71 7.06
C VAL A 317 -2.90 6.18 5.79
N LEU A 318 -3.31 7.45 5.74
CA LEU A 318 -4.01 8.02 4.60
C LEU A 318 -3.13 7.98 3.34
N ASP A 319 -3.78 7.76 2.20
CA ASP A 319 -3.10 7.71 0.91
C ASP A 319 -2.36 9.02 0.60
N SER A 320 -2.95 10.16 0.95
CA SER A 320 -2.36 11.48 0.81
C SER A 320 -1.02 11.60 1.54
N LEU A 321 -0.94 11.10 2.77
CA LEU A 321 0.30 11.08 3.55
C LEU A 321 1.34 10.12 2.95
N ILE A 322 0.92 8.95 2.45
CA ILE A 322 1.82 8.02 1.76
C ILE A 322 2.41 8.68 0.51
N VAL A 323 1.58 9.36 -0.30
CA VAL A 323 2.01 10.06 -1.52
C VAL A 323 2.99 11.17 -1.16
N ALA A 324 2.65 12.04 -0.21
CA ALA A 324 3.52 13.13 0.20
C ALA A 324 4.87 12.63 0.76
N ALA A 325 4.87 11.53 1.51
CA ALA A 325 6.11 10.89 1.94
C ALA A 325 6.93 10.38 0.75
N MET A 326 6.30 9.76 -0.25
CA MET A 326 7.01 9.31 -1.45
C MET A 326 7.57 10.48 -2.26
N GLU A 327 6.85 11.60 -2.36
CA GLU A 327 7.30 12.83 -3.02
C GLU A 327 8.49 13.44 -2.29
N ALA A 328 8.50 13.42 -0.96
CA ALA A 328 9.65 13.86 -0.15
C ALA A 328 10.92 13.06 -0.47
N TYR A 329 10.77 11.73 -0.59
CA TYR A 329 11.85 10.83 -0.99
C TYR A 329 12.27 11.06 -2.45
N GLU A 330 11.32 11.21 -3.37
CA GLU A 330 11.57 11.50 -4.78
C GLU A 330 12.34 12.82 -4.95
N LYS A 331 11.94 13.89 -4.25
CA LYS A 331 12.65 15.17 -4.24
C LYS A 331 14.09 15.05 -3.73
N SER A 332 14.32 14.17 -2.75
CA SER A 332 15.64 14.02 -2.11
C SER A 332 16.60 13.12 -2.90
N TYR A 333 16.08 12.10 -3.58
CA TYR A 333 16.89 11.04 -4.20
C TYR A 333 16.67 10.88 -5.71
N GLY A 334 15.77 11.65 -6.31
CA GLY A 334 15.45 11.57 -7.74
C GLY A 334 14.99 10.18 -8.13
N VAL A 335 15.47 9.70 -9.28
CA VAL A 335 15.08 8.42 -9.89
C VAL A 335 15.33 7.18 -9.01
N ASP A 336 16.23 7.27 -8.03
CA ASP A 336 16.63 6.15 -7.17
C ASP A 336 15.82 6.07 -5.87
N PHE A 337 14.86 6.98 -5.64
CA PHE A 337 14.17 7.10 -4.35
C PHE A 337 13.46 5.81 -3.90
N LEU A 338 12.87 5.06 -4.83
CA LEU A 338 12.17 3.80 -4.52
C LEU A 338 13.08 2.77 -3.85
N GLU A 339 14.38 2.79 -4.13
CA GLU A 339 15.35 1.87 -3.53
C GLU A 339 15.71 2.27 -2.10
N ARG A 340 15.55 3.57 -1.77
CA ARG A 340 15.78 4.13 -0.43
C ARG A 340 14.62 3.89 0.53
N ILE A 341 13.42 3.61 0.02
CA ILE A 341 12.26 3.25 0.83
C ILE A 341 12.41 1.81 1.32
N THR A 342 13.10 1.62 2.45
CA THR A 342 13.21 0.35 3.19
C THR A 342 13.46 0.61 4.68
N LYS A 343 13.04 -0.32 5.56
CA LYS A 343 13.36 -0.28 7.00
C LYS A 343 14.87 -0.29 7.26
N ASP A 344 15.65 -1.04 6.47
CA ASP A 344 17.11 -1.12 6.61
C ASP A 344 17.77 0.23 6.32
N ALA A 345 17.38 0.90 5.23
CA ALA A 345 17.86 2.24 4.92
C ALA A 345 17.46 3.25 6.01
N TYR A 346 16.22 3.19 6.51
CA TYR A 346 15.78 4.04 7.62
C TYR A 346 16.63 3.84 8.90
N VAL A 347 17.09 2.60 9.18
CA VAL A 347 17.89 2.31 10.37
C VAL A 347 19.37 2.67 10.19
N THR A 348 19.90 2.55 8.97
CA THR A 348 21.34 2.62 8.69
C THR A 348 21.81 3.92 8.05
N ASP A 349 20.89 4.69 7.44
CA ASP A 349 21.18 5.94 6.75
C ASP A 349 20.40 7.08 7.40
N GLU A 350 21.13 7.96 8.11
CA GLU A 350 20.55 9.10 8.83
C GLU A 350 19.87 10.09 7.88
N ALA A 351 20.38 10.26 6.66
CA ALA A 351 19.77 11.15 5.68
C ALA A 351 18.41 10.59 5.23
N VAL A 352 18.32 9.28 5.00
CA VAL A 352 17.05 8.62 4.68
C VAL A 352 16.07 8.75 5.86
N ALA A 353 16.56 8.48 7.07
CA ALA A 353 15.73 8.57 8.28
C ALA A 353 15.18 9.98 8.54
N SER A 354 15.97 11.01 8.21
CA SER A 354 15.62 12.41 8.46
C SER A 354 14.33 12.85 7.75
N ILE A 355 14.05 12.28 6.57
CA ILE A 355 12.83 12.60 5.80
C ILE A 355 11.59 12.17 6.57
N SER A 356 11.52 10.90 6.97
CA SER A 356 10.36 10.40 7.74
C SER A 356 10.29 11.00 9.14
N LYS A 357 11.43 11.26 9.80
CA LYS A 357 11.44 11.94 11.10
C LYS A 357 10.83 13.33 11.03
N LYS A 358 11.17 14.11 10.01
CA LYS A 358 10.58 15.43 9.78
C LYS A 358 9.06 15.35 9.65
N ILE A 359 8.54 14.38 8.88
CA ILE A 359 7.09 14.15 8.78
C ILE A 359 6.48 13.82 10.16
N MET A 360 7.15 12.99 10.97
CA MET A 360 6.65 12.66 12.32
C MET A 360 6.68 13.86 13.27
N GLU A 361 7.68 14.74 13.16
CA GLU A 361 7.82 15.94 13.99
C GLU A 361 6.72 16.95 13.69
N GLU A 362 6.46 17.21 12.40
CA GLU A 362 5.46 18.19 12.00
C GLU A 362 4.03 17.75 12.32
N LEU A 363 3.73 16.46 12.16
CA LEU A 363 2.42 15.92 12.50
C LEU A 363 2.29 15.50 13.97
N ASP A 364 3.28 15.80 14.82
CA ASP A 364 3.37 15.37 16.21
C ASP A 364 3.12 13.85 16.42
N GLY A 365 3.44 13.04 15.41
CA GLY A 365 3.22 11.59 15.34
C GLY A 365 1.78 11.13 15.04
N TYR A 366 0.84 12.06 14.88
CA TYR A 366 -0.59 11.80 14.59
C TYR A 366 -0.81 11.46 13.11
N ILE A 367 -0.35 10.28 12.70
CA ILE A 367 -0.37 9.84 11.30
C ILE A 367 -1.39 8.74 11.00
N PHE A 368 -2.07 8.23 12.02
CA PHE A 368 -2.94 7.07 11.91
C PHE A 368 -4.40 7.48 12.14
N MET A 369 -5.31 7.02 11.28
CA MET A 369 -6.74 7.05 11.55
C MET A 369 -7.18 5.68 12.09
N ASP A 370 -7.78 5.64 13.28
CA ASP A 370 -8.39 4.41 13.80
C ASP A 370 -9.73 4.14 13.10
N SER A 371 -9.80 3.03 12.35
CA SER A 371 -11.00 2.62 11.61
C SER A 371 -12.25 2.39 12.45
N ARG A 372 -12.10 2.19 13.78
CA ARG A 372 -13.22 2.01 14.70
C ARG A 372 -13.65 3.32 15.35
N ALA A 373 -12.68 4.10 15.83
CA ALA A 373 -12.97 5.36 16.51
C ALA A 373 -13.26 6.51 15.52
N ASN A 374 -12.85 6.34 14.26
CA ASN A 374 -12.84 7.39 13.23
C ASN A 374 -12.14 8.66 13.72
N LYS A 375 -10.98 8.48 14.35
CA LYS A 375 -10.18 9.54 14.95
C LYS A 375 -8.72 9.37 14.59
N ILE A 376 -8.05 10.50 14.40
CA ILE A 376 -6.61 10.54 14.25
C ILE A 376 -5.95 10.19 15.58
N CYS A 377 -4.87 9.43 15.51
CA CYS A 377 -4.17 8.90 16.65
C CYS A 377 -2.68 8.66 16.35
N ARG A 378 -1.93 8.45 17.42
CA ARG A 378 -0.52 8.08 17.40
C ARG A 378 -0.25 6.89 18.31
N LEU A 379 0.88 6.24 18.08
CA LEU A 379 1.37 5.17 18.94
C LEU A 379 2.20 5.78 20.07
N CYS A 380 1.96 5.34 21.30
CA CYS A 380 2.74 5.76 22.45
C CYS A 380 2.92 4.60 23.44
N TRP A 381 3.83 4.78 24.39
CA TRP A 381 3.94 3.92 25.55
C TRP A 381 3.27 4.57 26.75
N SER A 382 2.25 3.92 27.31
CA SER A 382 1.60 4.38 28.54
C SER A 382 1.12 3.19 29.37
N ASP A 383 0.97 3.39 30.69
CA ASP A 383 0.52 2.36 31.63
C ASP A 383 1.28 1.01 31.53
N GLY A 384 2.56 1.05 31.14
CA GLY A 384 3.40 -0.14 31.01
C GLY A 384 3.12 -1.03 29.79
N GLY A 385 2.51 -0.46 28.74
CA GLY A 385 2.23 -1.16 27.49
C GLY A 385 2.17 -0.24 26.26
N LEU A 386 2.03 -0.87 25.09
CA LEU A 386 1.75 -0.18 23.83
C LEU A 386 0.31 0.35 23.85
N THR A 387 0.12 1.63 23.55
CA THR A 387 -1.19 2.27 23.52
C THR A 387 -1.39 3.14 22.29
N VAL A 388 -2.65 3.46 22.01
CA VAL A 388 -3.07 4.38 20.96
C VAL A 388 -3.62 5.64 21.64
N GLU A 389 -2.99 6.78 21.37
CA GLU A 389 -3.42 8.09 21.87
C GLU A 389 -4.13 8.85 20.74
N TYR A 390 -5.35 9.29 21.00
CA TYR A 390 -6.16 10.04 20.04
C TYR A 390 -5.90 11.54 20.16
N GLN A 391 -6.03 12.25 19.04
CA GLN A 391 -5.97 13.70 18.98
C GLN A 391 -7.20 14.35 19.64
#